data_AF-A0A2N3CKF6-F1
#
_entry.id   AF-A0A2N3CKF6-F1
#
_cell.length_a   1.000
_cell.length_b   1.000
_cell.length_c   1.000
_cell.angle_alpha   90.00
_cell.angle_beta   90.00
_cell.angle_gamma   90.00
#
_symmetry.space_group_name_H-M   'P 1'
#
loop_
_entity.id
_entity.type
_entity.pdbx_description
1 polymer ?
#
loop_
_entity_poly.entity_id
_entity_poly.type
_entity_poly.pdbx_seq_one_letter_code
_entity_poly.pdbx_strand_id
1 'polypeptide(L)'
;AWLNFYVQAQTNAAARRLLRVYQRRLASNLTHALRPLVGAGGPQAAEGIAAMIDGLYIRQALRDARPDGQAAAALVLAYLDRVAGER
;
A
#
# COMPACT_ATOMS: atom_id res chain seq x y z
N ALA A 1 -12.18 -9.68 6.08
CA ALA A 1 -12.39 -8.43 6.85
C ALA A 1 -12.07 -7.15 6.03
N TRP A 2 -10.97 -7.01 5.30
CA TRP A 2 -10.71 -5.83 4.44
C TRP A 2 -11.15 -6.04 2.97
N LEU A 3 -11.02 -7.26 2.44
CA LEU A 3 -11.48 -7.59 1.08
C LEU A 3 -12.98 -7.31 0.88
N ASN A 4 -13.80 -7.65 1.88
CA ASN A 4 -15.23 -7.34 1.86
C ASN A 4 -15.48 -5.83 1.79
N PHE A 5 -14.69 -5.02 2.51
CA PHE A 5 -14.79 -3.56 2.43
C PHE A 5 -14.43 -3.04 1.03
N TYR A 6 -13.38 -3.57 0.38
CA TYR A 6 -13.05 -3.20 -1.00
C TYR A 6 -14.19 -3.53 -1.98
N VAL A 7 -14.84 -4.69 -1.80
CA VAL A 7 -16.02 -5.08 -2.59
C VAL A 7 -17.20 -4.15 -2.30
N GLN A 8 -17.51 -3.85 -1.03
CA GLN A 8 -18.58 -2.93 -0.66
C GLN A 8 -18.35 -1.52 -1.21
N ALA A 9 -17.11 -1.03 -1.24
CA ALA A 9 -16.77 0.28 -1.79
C ALA A 9 -17.09 0.42 -3.29
N GLN A 10 -17.28 -0.69 -4.02
CA GLN A 10 -17.68 -0.67 -5.43
C GLN A 10 -19.13 -0.20 -5.60
N THR A 11 -20.03 -0.55 -4.67
CA THR A 11 -21.47 -0.31 -4.81
C THR A 11 -22.04 0.66 -3.77
N ASN A 12 -21.38 0.84 -2.62
CA ASN A 12 -21.83 1.70 -1.53
C ASN A 12 -21.05 3.04 -1.50
N ALA A 13 -21.78 4.16 -1.65
CA ALA A 13 -21.19 5.50 -1.69
C ALA A 13 -20.47 5.92 -0.40
N ALA A 14 -20.97 5.51 0.78
CA ALA A 14 -20.35 5.79 2.06
C ALA A 14 -19.04 4.99 2.23
N ALA A 15 -19.06 3.70 1.88
CA ALA A 15 -17.85 2.87 1.87
C ALA A 15 -16.81 3.41 0.88
N ARG A 16 -17.23 3.86 -0.31
CA ARG A 16 -16.34 4.49 -1.30
C ARG A 16 -15.71 5.78 -0.77
N ARG A 17 -16.45 6.59 -0.01
CA ARG A 17 -15.89 7.78 0.64
C ARG A 17 -14.81 7.41 1.65
N LEU A 18 -15.05 6.39 2.47
CA LEU A 18 -14.04 5.90 3.42
C LEU A 18 -12.80 5.35 2.72
N LEU A 19 -12.97 4.59 1.62
CA LEU A 19 -11.86 4.07 0.83
C LEU A 19 -10.98 5.21 0.28
N ARG A 20 -11.59 6.29 -0.24
CA ARG A 20 -10.85 7.48 -0.68
C ARG A 20 -10.07 8.16 0.45
N VAL A 21 -10.66 8.25 1.65
CA VAL A 21 -9.96 8.82 2.82
C VAL A 21 -8.76 7.95 3.20
N TYR A 22 -8.95 6.63 3.25
CA TYR A 22 -7.88 5.67 3.50
C TYR A 22 -6.73 5.83 2.50
N GLN A 23 -7.03 5.78 1.19
CA GLN A 23 -6.02 5.90 0.13
C GLN A 23 -5.24 7.22 0.21
N ARG A 24 -5.93 8.34 0.43
CA ARG A 24 -5.28 9.66 0.58
C ARG A 24 -4.39 9.73 1.80
N ARG A 25 -4.82 9.18 2.93
CA ARG A 25 -4.01 9.14 4.17
C ARG A 25 -2.78 8.25 3.98
N LEU A 26 -2.93 7.09 3.34
CA LEU A 26 -1.81 6.20 3.04
C LEU A 26 -0.78 6.90 2.15
N ALA A 27 -1.23 7.50 1.04
CA ALA A 27 -0.34 8.22 0.12
C ALA A 27 0.37 9.41 0.81
N SER A 28 -0.34 10.20 1.61
CA SER A 28 0.24 11.35 2.32
C SER A 28 1.27 10.93 3.36
N ASN A 29 0.96 9.90 4.17
CA ASN A 29 1.88 9.37 5.18
C ASN A 29 3.14 8.79 4.54
N LEU A 30 2.99 7.96 3.50
CA LEU A 30 4.13 7.40 2.78
C LEU A 30 4.98 8.48 2.12
N THR A 31 4.37 9.45 1.43
CA THR A 31 5.11 10.55 0.80
C THR A 31 5.91 11.34 1.83
N HIS A 32 5.33 11.62 3.00
CA HIS A 32 6.03 12.30 4.08
C HIS A 32 7.20 11.47 4.62
N ALA A 33 6.96 10.20 4.94
CA ALA A 33 7.96 9.31 5.52
C ALA A 33 9.11 8.98 4.56
N LEU A 34 8.84 8.92 3.24
CA LEU A 34 9.82 8.56 2.22
C LEU A 34 10.65 9.76 1.74
N ARG A 35 10.19 11.00 1.96
CA ARG A 35 10.92 12.22 1.58
C ARG A 35 12.40 12.23 2.00
N PRO A 36 12.79 11.90 3.25
CA PRO A 36 14.20 11.83 3.63
C PRO A 36 15.00 10.73 2.92
N LEU A 37 14.33 9.68 2.41
CA LEU A 37 14.96 8.51 1.81
C LEU A 37 15.09 8.58 0.29
N VAL A 38 14.21 9.31 -0.41
CA VAL A 38 14.20 9.36 -1.89
C VAL A 38 14.05 10.77 -2.47
N GLY A 39 14.05 11.81 -1.63
CA GLY A 39 13.98 13.20 -2.06
C GLY A 39 12.73 13.50 -2.89
N ALA A 40 12.92 14.07 -4.08
CA ALA A 40 11.84 14.41 -5.01
C ALA A 40 11.07 13.18 -5.54
N GLY A 41 11.66 11.98 -5.49
CA GLY A 41 10.99 10.72 -5.86
C GLY A 41 9.95 10.22 -4.84
N GLY A 42 9.79 10.90 -3.71
CA GLY A 42 8.89 10.51 -2.61
C GLY A 42 7.46 10.17 -3.04
N PRO A 43 6.78 11.01 -3.85
CA PRO A 43 5.44 10.71 -4.32
C PRO A 43 5.35 9.43 -5.16
N GLN A 44 6.30 9.20 -6.08
CA GLN A 44 6.31 8.02 -6.95
C GLN A 44 6.61 6.74 -6.15
N ALA A 45 7.56 6.80 -5.21
CA ALA A 45 7.84 5.71 -4.30
C ALA A 45 6.64 5.38 -3.40
N ALA A 46 5.93 6.41 -2.92
CA ALA A 46 4.74 6.26 -2.09
C ALA A 46 3.59 5.57 -2.85
N GLU A 47 3.37 5.95 -4.11
CA GLU A 47 2.38 5.30 -4.97
C GLU A 47 2.71 3.83 -5.19
N GLY A 48 3.95 3.51 -5.54
CA GLY A 48 4.41 2.12 -5.72
C GLY A 48 4.25 1.28 -4.46
N ILE A 49 4.65 1.82 -3.30
CA ILE A 49 4.51 1.14 -2.01
C ILE A 49 3.03 0.94 -1.62
N ALA A 50 2.17 1.94 -1.83
CA ALA A 50 0.74 1.81 -1.56
C ALA A 50 0.12 0.68 -2.41
N ALA A 51 0.43 0.64 -3.70
CA ALA A 51 -0.05 -0.40 -4.60
C ALA A 51 0.42 -1.80 -4.20
N MET A 52 1.68 -1.94 -3.73
CA MET A 52 2.18 -3.21 -3.22
C MET A 52 1.46 -3.66 -1.94
N ILE A 53 1.19 -2.74 -1.01
CA ILE A 53 0.46 -3.05 0.24
C ILE A 53 -0.93 -3.60 -0.10
N ASP A 54 -1.68 -2.91 -0.98
CA ASP A 54 -3.00 -3.36 -1.43
C ASP A 54 -2.91 -4.73 -2.14
N GLY A 55 -1.95 -4.88 -3.06
CA GLY A 55 -1.76 -6.12 -3.81
C GLY A 55 -1.36 -7.32 -2.94
N LEU A 56 -0.47 -7.12 -1.97
CA LEU A 56 -0.07 -8.15 -1.01
C LEU A 56 -1.25 -8.56 -0.12
N TYR A 57 -2.02 -7.59 0.36
CA TYR A 57 -3.23 -7.84 1.13
C TYR A 57 -4.23 -8.69 0.35
N ILE A 58 -4.55 -8.30 -0.90
CA ILE A 58 -5.50 -9.03 -1.76
C ILE A 58 -4.99 -10.45 -2.03
N ARG A 59 -3.72 -10.60 -2.45
CA ARG A 59 -3.14 -11.93 -2.72
C ARG A 59 -3.18 -12.81 -1.49
N GLN A 60 -2.91 -12.28 -0.30
CA GLN A 60 -2.97 -13.04 0.93
C GLN A 60 -4.41 -13.43 1.31
N ALA A 61 -5.37 -12.52 1.11
CA ALA A 61 -6.78 -12.79 1.39
C ALA A 61 -7.40 -13.86 0.48
N LEU A 62 -6.79 -14.12 -0.68
CA LEU A 62 -7.22 -15.14 -1.65
C LEU A 62 -6.46 -16.46 -1.53
N ARG A 63 -5.40 -16.53 -0.71
CA ARG A 63 -4.62 -17.75 -0.51
C ARG A 63 -5.23 -18.60 0.60
N ASP A 64 -5.24 -19.92 0.39
CA ASP A 64 -5.51 -20.90 1.46
C ASP A 64 -4.21 -21.22 2.22
N ALA A 65 -3.62 -20.17 2.80
CA ALA A 65 -2.38 -20.27 3.57
C ALA A 65 -2.39 -19.24 4.70
N ARG A 66 -1.65 -19.52 5.78
CA ARG A 66 -1.50 -18.56 6.88
C ARG A 66 -0.86 -17.26 6.37
N PRO A 67 -1.37 -16.09 6.80
CA PRO A 67 -0.72 -14.81 6.50
C PRO A 67 0.70 -14.75 7.02
N ASP A 68 1.62 -14.38 6.14
CA ASP A 68 3.00 -14.05 6.50
C ASP A 68 3.23 -12.54 6.34
N GLY A 69 3.01 -11.80 7.43
CA GLY A 69 3.22 -10.36 7.45
C GLY A 69 4.70 -9.96 7.35
N GLN A 70 5.61 -10.83 7.79
CA GLN A 70 7.05 -10.56 7.74
C GLN A 70 7.55 -10.62 6.30
N ALA A 71 7.16 -11.66 5.54
CA ALA A 71 7.49 -11.77 4.13
C ALA A 71 6.88 -10.62 3.31
N ALA A 72 5.64 -10.24 3.61
CA ALA A 72 4.99 -9.09 2.96
C ALA A 72 5.76 -7.78 3.21
N ALA A 73 6.15 -7.51 4.46
CA ALA A 73 6.95 -6.34 4.82
C ALA A 73 8.33 -6.36 4.14
N ALA A 74 9.00 -7.51 4.13
CA ALA A 74 10.30 -7.67 3.48
C ALA A 74 10.24 -7.35 1.98
N LEU A 75 9.19 -7.76 1.28
CA LEU A 75 8.99 -7.40 -0.13
C LEU A 75 8.83 -5.89 -0.35
N VAL A 76 8.07 -5.22 0.52
CA VAL A 76 7.87 -3.77 0.45
C VAL A 76 9.19 -3.02 0.70
N LEU A 77 9.96 -3.46 1.70
CA LEU A 77 11.26 -2.88 2.04
C LEU A 77 12.29 -3.12 0.94
N ALA A 78 12.35 -4.31 0.34
CA ALA A 78 13.26 -4.58 -0.78
C ALA A 78 12.98 -3.68 -1.99
N TYR A 79 11.71 -3.39 -2.27
CA TYR A 79 11.36 -2.40 -3.30
C TYR A 79 11.80 -0.98 -2.89
N LEU A 80 11.62 -0.59 -1.63
CA LEU A 80 12.10 0.69 -1.12
C LEU A 80 13.61 0.85 -1.31
N ASP A 81 14.39 -0.17 -0.95
CA ASP A 81 15.84 -0.17 -1.10
C ASP A 81 16.24 0.01 -2.58
N ARG A 82 15.51 -0.62 -3.49
CA ARG A 82 15.72 -0.47 -4.93
C ARG A 82 15.49 0.97 -5.39
N VAL A 83 14.34 1.56 -5.06
CA VAL A 83 14.03 2.94 -5.49
C VAL A 83 14.88 3.99 -4.79
N ALA A 84 15.45 3.67 -3.62
CA ALA A 84 16.40 4.53 -2.92
C ALA A 84 17.83 4.41 -3.44
N GLY A 85 18.20 3.25 -3.98
CA GLY A 85 19.52 2.96 -4.55
C GLY A 85 19.69 3.35 -6.02
N GLU A 86 18.60 3.51 -6.78
CA GLU A 86 18.62 4.00 -8.18
C GLU A 86 18.86 5.53 -8.30
N ARG A 87 19.64 6.13 -7.38
CA ARG A 87 20.01 7.55 -7.38
C ARG A 87 21.18 7.87 -8.31
#